data_AF-A0A517ZWH0-F1
#
_entry.id   AF-A0A517ZWH0-F1
#
_cell.length_a   1.000
_cell.length_b   1.000
_cell.length_c   1.000
_cell.angle_alpha   90.00
_cell.angle_beta   90.00
_cell.angle_gamma   90.00
#
_symmetry.space_group_name_H-M   'P 1'
#
loop_
_entity.id
_entity.type
_entity.pdbx_description
1 polymer ?
#
loop_
_entity_poly.entity_id
_entity_poly.type
_entity_poly.pdbx_seq_one_letter_code
_entity_poly.pdbx_strand_id
1 'polypeptide(L)'
;MQPTENTSQPREPDPPSLTELFHRVNSVIPDDQSLLTVEPEMPVADALDLLGKHRFSQVPVVVGREVLGLFSHQTFAQAVITQSLAATKNRKFDALELTVEDCMDSKPSFARVTDEFAEWFDVIDRNNSILVGSPDRLLGIVTSMDILRYLYRVASPFVLIGEVELALRALMTIAVNPETLAACAHECLKDKYDAESMPTELHKMSFNDYIQIVGDGRRWPHFAPFFGGSRPRTRAKLEQLRDIRNVIFHFRREITVDEYQSLASNRDWMLRKARTAEARQREGQQ
;
A
#
# COMPACT_ATOMS: atom_id res chain seq x y z
N MET A 1 -47.36 -38.62 16.62
CA MET A 1 -46.39 -38.22 15.59
C MET A 1 -46.97 -37.06 14.80
N GLN A 2 -46.42 -35.87 15.01
CA GLN A 2 -46.38 -34.79 14.02
C GLN A 2 -44.98 -34.18 14.15
N PRO A 3 -44.22 -34.04 13.06
CA PRO A 3 -42.89 -33.43 13.12
C PRO A 3 -43.03 -31.90 13.07
N THR A 4 -42.46 -31.21 14.05
CA THR A 4 -42.24 -29.77 13.97
C THR A 4 -41.04 -29.51 13.08
N GLU A 5 -41.29 -29.10 11.84
CA GLU A 5 -40.25 -28.59 10.94
C GLU A 5 -39.72 -27.27 11.51
N ASN A 6 -38.47 -27.31 11.97
CA ASN A 6 -37.72 -26.12 12.35
C ASN A 6 -37.17 -25.49 11.07
N THR A 7 -37.95 -24.61 10.45
CA THR A 7 -37.52 -23.85 9.27
C THR A 7 -36.58 -22.72 9.72
N SER A 8 -35.31 -23.04 9.92
CA SER A 8 -34.25 -22.04 10.09
C SER A 8 -34.08 -21.28 8.78
N GLN A 9 -34.76 -20.14 8.65
CA GLN A 9 -34.50 -19.20 7.56
C GLN A 9 -33.04 -18.71 7.65
N PRO A 10 -32.33 -18.55 6.51
CA PRO A 10 -31.01 -17.94 6.52
C PRO A 10 -31.12 -16.52 7.07
N ARG A 11 -30.37 -16.20 8.12
CA ARG A 11 -30.23 -14.83 8.62
C ARG A 11 -29.72 -13.96 7.46
N GLU A 12 -30.48 -12.94 7.09
CA GLU A 12 -29.94 -11.87 6.24
C GLU A 12 -28.66 -11.33 6.92
N PRO A 13 -27.57 -11.11 6.16
CA PRO A 13 -26.34 -10.59 6.74
C PRO A 13 -26.65 -9.24 7.39
N ASP A 14 -26.21 -9.08 8.65
CA ASP A 14 -26.33 -7.82 9.35
C ASP A 14 -25.72 -6.70 8.49
N PRO A 15 -26.34 -5.51 8.45
CA PRO A 15 -25.81 -4.39 7.69
C PRO A 15 -24.38 -4.08 8.16
N PRO A 16 -23.44 -3.78 7.24
CA PRO A 16 -22.04 -3.54 7.58
C PRO A 16 -21.93 -2.41 8.60
N SER A 17 -21.13 -2.61 9.64
CA SER A 17 -20.96 -1.63 10.70
C SER A 17 -20.30 -0.37 10.13
N LEU A 18 -20.82 0.82 10.46
CA LEU A 18 -20.21 2.09 10.03
C LEU A 18 -18.73 2.22 10.43
N THR A 19 -18.35 1.51 11.48
CA THR A 19 -16.98 1.50 11.97
C THR A 19 -16.01 0.66 11.13
N GLU A 20 -16.51 -0.17 10.20
CA GLU A 20 -15.71 -0.90 9.20
C GLU A 20 -15.17 0.01 8.09
N LEU A 21 -15.68 1.24 7.98
CA LEU A 21 -15.15 2.26 7.07
C LEU A 21 -13.79 2.81 7.53
N PHE A 22 -13.36 2.49 8.75
CA PHE A 22 -12.13 2.98 9.36
C PHE A 22 -11.01 1.94 9.33
N HIS A 23 -9.78 2.46 9.35
CA HIS A 23 -8.54 1.70 9.28
C HIS A 23 -8.25 0.93 10.58
N ARG A 24 -8.61 -0.36 10.59
CA ARG A 24 -8.52 -1.23 11.77
C ARG A 24 -7.51 -2.34 11.63
N VAL A 25 -7.18 -2.97 12.75
CA VAL A 25 -6.26 -4.11 12.79
C VAL A 25 -6.72 -5.25 11.87
N ASN A 26 -8.02 -5.55 11.81
CA ASN A 26 -8.54 -6.55 10.87
C ASN A 26 -8.26 -6.25 9.39
N SER A 27 -8.04 -4.98 9.03
CA SER A 27 -7.81 -4.55 7.65
C SER A 27 -6.38 -4.83 7.18
N VAL A 28 -5.46 -5.06 8.13
CA VAL A 28 -4.03 -5.28 7.87
C VAL A 28 -3.58 -6.72 8.11
N ILE A 29 -4.41 -7.56 8.76
CA ILE A 29 -4.11 -8.98 8.93
C ILE A 29 -4.16 -9.67 7.55
N PRO A 30 -3.13 -10.43 7.14
CA PRO A 30 -3.19 -11.19 5.90
C PRO A 30 -4.27 -12.29 5.96
N ASP A 31 -5.13 -12.37 4.94
CA ASP A 31 -6.24 -13.34 4.88
C ASP A 31 -5.78 -14.81 4.90
N ASP A 32 -4.56 -15.07 4.43
CA ASP A 32 -3.94 -16.40 4.32
C ASP A 32 -2.88 -16.65 5.41
N GLN A 33 -2.87 -15.86 6.49
CA GLN A 33 -1.88 -16.00 7.54
C GLN A 33 -2.00 -17.35 8.26
N SER A 34 -0.95 -18.17 8.15
CA SER A 34 -0.76 -19.38 8.96
C SER A 34 0.17 -19.07 10.12
N LEU A 35 -0.34 -19.20 11.33
CA LEU A 35 0.46 -18.99 12.55
C LEU A 35 1.33 -20.21 12.84
N LEU A 36 2.63 -19.96 12.88
CA LEU A 36 3.61 -20.88 13.44
C LEU A 36 3.82 -20.49 14.90
N THR A 37 3.94 -21.47 15.79
CA THR A 37 4.19 -21.26 17.22
C THR A 37 5.29 -22.20 17.69
N VAL A 38 5.90 -21.87 18.83
CA VAL A 38 6.91 -22.70 19.50
C VAL A 38 6.52 -22.94 20.96
N GLU A 39 7.00 -24.03 21.53
CA GLU A 39 6.87 -24.34 22.96
C GLU A 39 8.02 -23.67 23.75
N PRO A 40 7.82 -23.32 25.03
CA PRO A 40 8.81 -22.61 25.84
C PRO A 40 10.12 -23.40 26.05
N GLU A 41 10.05 -24.74 26.13
CA GLU A 41 11.22 -25.60 26.36
C GLU A 41 12.06 -25.82 25.09
N MET A 42 11.60 -25.32 23.93
CA MET A 42 12.33 -25.45 22.67
C MET A 42 13.73 -24.81 22.79
N PRO A 43 14.80 -25.48 22.35
CA PRO A 43 16.13 -24.87 22.29
C PRO A 43 16.14 -23.64 21.37
N VAL A 44 16.82 -22.58 21.78
CA VAL A 44 16.93 -21.35 20.99
C VAL A 44 17.54 -21.59 19.61
N ALA A 45 18.52 -22.49 19.52
CA ALA A 45 19.12 -22.85 18.23
C ALA A 45 18.07 -23.36 17.22
N ASP A 46 17.15 -24.21 17.67
CA ASP A 46 16.08 -24.76 16.85
C ASP A 46 15.04 -23.68 16.50
N ALA A 47 14.69 -22.82 17.45
CA ALA A 47 13.80 -21.70 17.22
C ALA A 47 14.38 -20.70 16.19
N LEU A 48 15.69 -20.42 16.26
CA LEU A 48 16.39 -19.55 15.30
C LEU A 48 16.46 -20.17 13.90
N ASP A 49 16.71 -21.49 13.80
CA ASP A 49 16.66 -22.20 12.51
C ASP A 49 15.26 -22.16 11.91
N LEU A 50 14.22 -22.37 12.73
CA LEU A 50 12.82 -22.25 12.35
C LEU A 50 12.49 -20.86 11.83
N LEU A 51 12.90 -19.80 12.52
CA LEU A 51 12.74 -18.41 12.05
C LEU A 51 13.42 -18.21 10.69
N GLY A 52 14.66 -18.67 10.53
CA GLY A 52 15.42 -18.57 9.29
C GLY A 52 14.77 -19.31 8.12
N LYS A 53 14.33 -20.56 8.34
CA LYS A 53 13.67 -21.42 7.35
C LYS A 53 12.37 -20.81 6.84
N HIS A 54 11.57 -20.24 7.75
CA HIS A 54 10.29 -19.63 7.41
C HIS A 54 10.39 -18.14 7.05
N ARG A 55 11.59 -17.55 7.15
CA ARG A 55 11.85 -16.11 6.95
C ARG A 55 11.00 -15.22 7.86
N PHE A 56 10.82 -15.66 9.09
CA PHE A 56 10.14 -14.90 10.13
C PHE A 56 11.18 -14.24 11.03
N SER A 57 10.84 -13.08 11.58
CA SER A 57 11.68 -12.37 12.56
C SER A 57 11.31 -12.70 14.01
N GLN A 58 10.13 -13.28 14.21
CA GLN A 58 9.54 -13.57 15.50
C GLN A 58 8.48 -14.67 15.42
N VAL A 59 8.22 -15.31 16.54
CA VAL A 59 7.27 -16.42 16.67
C VAL A 59 6.61 -16.40 18.05
N PRO A 60 5.27 -16.53 18.13
CA PRO A 60 4.56 -16.67 19.40
C PRO A 60 4.99 -17.94 20.14
N VAL A 61 5.18 -17.82 21.45
CA VAL A 61 5.46 -18.94 22.36
C VAL A 61 4.15 -19.35 23.01
N VAL A 62 3.72 -20.59 22.81
CA VAL A 62 2.39 -21.06 23.16
C VAL A 62 2.47 -22.42 23.84
N VAL A 63 1.69 -22.62 24.89
CA VAL A 63 1.40 -23.93 25.49
C VAL A 63 -0.09 -24.21 25.34
N GLY A 64 -0.45 -25.20 24.54
CA GLY A 64 -1.84 -25.51 24.21
C GLY A 64 -2.53 -24.36 23.46
N ARG A 65 -3.30 -23.52 24.17
CA ARG A 65 -3.95 -22.32 23.61
C ARG A 65 -3.44 -21.01 24.22
N GLU A 66 -2.64 -21.11 25.27
CA GLU A 66 -2.19 -19.96 26.03
C GLU A 66 -0.87 -19.46 25.45
N VAL A 67 -0.86 -18.19 25.06
CA VAL A 67 0.34 -17.49 24.62
C VAL A 67 1.12 -17.04 25.84
N LEU A 68 2.29 -17.64 26.06
CA LEU A 68 3.18 -17.30 27.17
C LEU A 68 4.12 -16.14 26.83
N GLY A 69 4.40 -15.93 25.56
CA GLY A 69 5.34 -14.89 25.16
C GLY A 69 5.52 -14.73 23.65
N LEU A 70 6.46 -13.87 23.30
CA LEU A 70 6.92 -13.65 21.93
C LEU A 70 8.44 -13.81 21.86
N PHE A 71 8.92 -14.74 21.04
CA PHE A 71 10.34 -14.94 20.80
C PHE A 71 10.75 -14.28 19.49
N SER A 72 11.88 -13.58 19.48
CA SER A 72 12.44 -12.95 18.26
C SER A 72 13.97 -12.89 18.30
N HIS A 73 14.58 -12.53 17.18
CA HIS A 73 16.03 -12.23 17.15
C HIS A 73 16.42 -11.12 18.13
N GLN A 74 15.53 -10.14 18.35
CA GLN A 74 15.76 -9.03 19.26
C GLN A 74 15.72 -9.47 20.72
N THR A 75 14.73 -10.28 21.10
CA THR A 75 14.62 -10.76 22.49
C THR A 75 15.76 -11.74 22.82
N PHE A 76 16.16 -12.59 21.86
CA PHE A 76 17.36 -13.40 21.97
C PHE A 76 18.63 -12.57 22.19
N ALA A 77 18.88 -11.57 21.35
CA ALA A 77 20.06 -10.71 21.49
C ALA A 77 20.08 -9.99 22.85
N GLN A 78 18.93 -9.50 23.31
CA GLN A 78 18.81 -8.87 24.62
C GLN A 78 19.09 -9.83 25.77
N ALA A 79 18.57 -11.06 25.69
CA ALA A 79 18.79 -12.10 26.70
C ALA A 79 20.28 -12.49 26.78
N VAL A 80 20.94 -12.66 25.63
CA VAL A 80 22.37 -12.96 25.55
C VAL A 80 23.21 -11.86 26.21
N ILE A 81 22.92 -10.59 25.95
CA ILE A 81 23.63 -9.46 26.59
C ILE A 81 23.40 -9.49 28.10
N THR A 82 22.16 -9.58 28.54
CA THR A 82 21.81 -9.58 29.97
C THR A 82 22.48 -10.73 30.72
N GLN A 83 22.44 -11.95 30.16
CA GLN A 83 23.03 -13.13 30.79
C GLN A 83 24.56 -13.11 30.73
N SER A 84 25.17 -12.64 29.64
CA SER A 84 26.62 -12.49 29.55
C SER A 84 27.17 -11.48 30.57
N LEU A 85 26.42 -10.44 30.92
CA LEU A 85 26.79 -9.48 31.96
C LEU A 85 26.63 -10.06 33.38
N ALA A 86 25.65 -10.95 33.57
CA ALA A 86 25.42 -11.64 34.84
C ALA A 86 26.39 -12.82 35.07
N ALA A 87 26.99 -13.37 34.01
CA ALA A 87 27.93 -14.47 34.10
C ALA A 87 29.17 -14.07 34.92
N THR A 88 29.36 -14.72 36.07
CA THR A 88 30.58 -14.57 36.87
C THR A 88 31.77 -15.17 36.10
N LYS A 89 32.98 -14.62 36.27
CA LYS A 89 34.24 -14.95 35.54
C LYS A 89 34.59 -16.45 35.38
N ASN A 90 33.91 -17.37 36.06
CA ASN A 90 34.21 -18.80 36.09
C ASN A 90 33.17 -19.71 35.38
N ARG A 91 32.14 -19.16 34.73
CA ARG A 91 31.15 -19.98 33.99
C ARG A 91 31.20 -19.66 32.50
N LYS A 92 31.50 -20.67 31.68
CA LYS A 92 31.42 -20.55 30.22
C LYS A 92 29.94 -20.43 29.86
N PHE A 93 29.53 -19.28 29.35
CA PHE A 93 28.17 -19.04 28.87
C PHE A 93 28.11 -19.43 27.39
N ASP A 94 27.22 -20.37 27.05
CA ASP A 94 26.89 -20.70 25.66
C ASP A 94 25.45 -20.25 25.40
N ALA A 95 25.30 -19.26 24.52
CA ALA A 95 24.00 -18.68 24.18
C ALA A 95 23.05 -19.68 23.51
N LEU A 96 23.59 -20.72 22.87
CA LEU A 96 22.78 -21.71 22.14
C LEU A 96 22.23 -22.81 23.06
N GLU A 97 22.69 -22.88 24.32
CA GLU A 97 22.11 -23.78 25.33
C GLU A 97 20.84 -23.21 25.98
N LEU A 98 20.47 -21.96 25.68
CA LEU A 98 19.26 -21.32 26.18
C LEU A 98 18.00 -21.93 25.56
N THR A 99 16.90 -21.86 26.32
CA THR A 99 15.56 -22.18 25.84
C THR A 99 14.84 -20.92 25.35
N VAL A 100 13.76 -21.12 24.59
CA VAL A 100 12.89 -20.04 24.14
C VAL A 100 12.35 -19.24 25.35
N GLU A 101 11.97 -19.92 26.43
CA GLU A 101 11.50 -19.27 27.67
C GLU A 101 12.53 -18.30 28.25
N ASP A 102 13.82 -18.67 28.26
CA ASP A 102 14.90 -17.82 28.76
C ASP A 102 15.07 -16.51 27.97
N CYS A 103 14.54 -16.47 26.75
CA CYS A 103 14.80 -15.43 25.76
C CYS A 103 13.55 -14.70 25.27
N MET A 104 12.35 -15.13 25.63
CA MET A 104 11.10 -14.53 25.12
C MET A 104 10.74 -13.24 25.86
N ASP A 105 9.95 -12.38 25.20
CA ASP A 105 9.16 -11.38 25.91
C ASP A 105 7.95 -12.09 26.56
N SER A 106 7.93 -12.15 27.89
CA SER A 106 6.86 -12.78 28.68
C SER A 106 5.62 -11.91 28.86
N LYS A 107 5.61 -10.67 28.32
CA LYS A 107 4.45 -9.76 28.39
C LYS A 107 4.15 -9.16 27.02
N PRO A 108 3.87 -9.99 26.00
CA PRO A 108 3.57 -9.49 24.68
C PRO A 108 2.27 -8.68 24.69
N SER A 109 2.22 -7.65 23.85
CA SER A 109 1.02 -6.84 23.66
C SER A 109 0.03 -7.53 22.72
N PHE A 110 -1.26 -7.33 22.98
CA PHE A 110 -2.35 -7.87 22.18
C PHE A 110 -3.27 -6.75 21.67
N ALA A 111 -3.41 -6.68 20.35
CA ALA A 111 -4.38 -5.85 19.69
C ALA A 111 -5.70 -6.61 19.46
N ARG A 112 -6.83 -5.92 19.56
CA ARG A 112 -8.12 -6.45 19.10
C ARG A 112 -8.26 -6.16 17.61
N VAL A 113 -8.99 -7.04 16.93
CA VAL A 113 -9.32 -6.88 15.51
C VAL A 113 -10.06 -5.58 15.19
N THR A 114 -10.73 -5.00 16.17
CA THR A 114 -11.51 -3.75 16.07
C THR A 114 -10.71 -2.49 16.38
N ASP A 115 -9.50 -2.62 16.92
CA ASP A 115 -8.68 -1.46 17.29
C ASP A 115 -8.23 -0.73 16.02
N GLU A 116 -8.02 0.58 16.11
CA GLU A 116 -7.38 1.34 15.05
C GLU A 116 -5.89 0.95 15.01
N PHE A 117 -5.37 0.55 13.85
CA PHE A 117 -4.00 0.04 13.80
C PHE A 117 -2.94 1.11 14.13
N ALA A 118 -3.29 2.39 14.00
CA ALA A 118 -2.41 3.50 14.31
C ALA A 118 -2.06 3.60 15.81
N GLU A 119 -2.95 3.14 16.69
CA GLU A 119 -2.71 3.08 18.14
C GLU A 119 -1.55 2.15 18.50
N TRP A 120 -1.21 1.22 17.60
CA TRP A 120 -0.21 0.19 17.82
C TRP A 120 1.15 0.49 17.20
N PHE A 121 1.33 1.66 16.55
CA PHE A 121 2.59 2.03 15.92
C PHE A 121 3.77 2.02 16.88
N ASP A 122 3.62 2.56 18.08
CA ASP A 122 4.68 2.58 19.08
C ASP A 122 5.12 1.17 19.52
N VAL A 123 4.18 0.24 19.59
CA VAL A 123 4.49 -1.15 19.94
C VAL A 123 5.18 -1.85 18.77
N ILE A 124 4.66 -1.66 17.57
CA ILE A 124 5.21 -2.27 16.35
C ILE A 124 6.60 -1.70 16.02
N ASP A 125 6.86 -0.43 16.25
CA ASP A 125 8.18 0.19 16.07
C ASP A 125 9.23 -0.43 17.02
N ARG A 126 8.84 -0.65 18.29
CA ARG A 126 9.74 -1.25 19.29
C ARG A 126 9.95 -2.76 19.12
N ASN A 127 8.88 -3.49 18.77
CA ASN A 127 8.83 -4.94 18.83
C ASN A 127 8.75 -5.61 17.44
N ASN A 128 8.72 -4.84 16.36
CA ASN A 128 8.53 -5.27 14.97
C ASN A 128 7.20 -6.00 14.68
N SER A 129 6.36 -6.21 15.69
CA SER A 129 5.04 -6.80 15.55
C SER A 129 4.15 -6.56 16.76
N ILE A 130 2.89 -6.92 16.57
CA ILE A 130 1.91 -7.10 17.62
C ILE A 130 1.10 -8.37 17.41
N LEU A 131 0.75 -9.05 18.50
CA LEU A 131 -0.17 -10.18 18.48
C LEU A 131 -1.61 -9.68 18.39
N VAL A 132 -2.46 -10.39 17.66
CA VAL A 132 -3.88 -10.07 17.54
C VAL A 132 -4.70 -11.11 18.27
N GLY A 133 -5.65 -10.67 19.10
CA GLY A 133 -6.55 -11.54 19.84
C GLY A 133 -6.42 -11.34 21.35
N SER A 134 -6.31 -12.44 22.09
CA SER A 134 -6.13 -12.46 23.54
C SER A 134 -5.11 -13.55 23.93
N PRO A 135 -4.59 -13.54 25.17
CA PRO A 135 -3.64 -14.54 25.63
C PRO A 135 -4.11 -16.00 25.48
N ASP A 136 -5.42 -16.26 25.56
CA ASP A 136 -6.04 -17.57 25.42
C ASP A 136 -6.57 -17.87 24.00
N ARG A 137 -6.49 -16.87 23.10
CA ARG A 137 -7.01 -16.95 21.74
C ARG A 137 -6.20 -16.06 20.79
N LEU A 138 -5.07 -16.61 20.35
CA LEU A 138 -4.27 -16.00 19.29
C LEU A 138 -4.99 -16.08 17.94
N LEU A 139 -5.21 -14.93 17.30
CA LEU A 139 -5.86 -14.81 16.00
C LEU A 139 -4.88 -14.52 14.87
N GLY A 140 -3.81 -13.79 15.18
CA GLY A 140 -2.88 -13.33 14.17
C GLY A 140 -1.65 -12.66 14.78
N ILE A 141 -0.73 -12.29 13.90
CA ILE A 141 0.38 -11.40 14.21
C ILE A 141 0.46 -10.35 13.11
N VAL A 142 0.58 -9.08 13.48
CA VAL A 142 0.70 -7.97 12.52
C VAL A 142 2.09 -7.39 12.64
N THR A 143 2.77 -7.25 11.52
CA THR A 143 4.11 -6.67 11.42
C THR A 143 4.07 -5.29 10.77
N SER A 144 5.18 -4.55 10.85
CA SER A 144 5.36 -3.29 10.11
C SER A 144 5.17 -3.47 8.60
N MET A 145 5.53 -4.64 8.07
CA MET A 145 5.39 -4.94 6.64
C MET A 145 3.93 -5.15 6.22
N ASP A 146 3.09 -5.68 7.09
CA ASP A 146 1.66 -5.86 6.81
C ASP A 146 0.96 -4.51 6.72
N ILE A 147 1.24 -3.62 7.67
CA ILE A 147 0.76 -2.23 7.65
C ILE A 147 1.29 -1.49 6.42
N LEU A 148 2.58 -1.63 6.09
CA LEU A 148 3.17 -0.98 4.92
C LEU A 148 2.51 -1.45 3.62
N ARG A 149 2.29 -2.76 3.46
CA ARG A 149 1.60 -3.33 2.29
C ARG A 149 0.17 -2.83 2.18
N TYR A 150 -0.55 -2.76 3.30
CA TYR A 150 -1.89 -2.20 3.36
C TYR A 150 -1.91 -0.73 2.91
N LEU A 151 -1.06 0.12 3.52
CA LEU A 151 -0.99 1.53 3.18
C LEU A 151 -0.55 1.74 1.72
N TYR A 152 0.38 0.93 1.22
CA TYR A 152 0.78 0.97 -0.19
C TYR A 152 -0.40 0.61 -1.11
N ARG A 153 -1.20 -0.39 -0.78
CA ARG A 153 -2.41 -0.75 -1.54
C ARG A 153 -3.41 0.41 -1.58
N VAL A 154 -3.60 1.11 -0.47
CA VAL A 154 -4.50 2.28 -0.37
C VAL A 154 -3.96 3.47 -1.15
N ALA A 155 -2.66 3.78 -1.04
CA ALA A 155 -2.07 5.00 -1.59
C ALA A 155 -1.63 4.88 -3.06
N SER A 156 -1.22 3.70 -3.51
CA SER A 156 -0.63 3.51 -4.84
C SER A 156 -1.49 4.02 -6.01
N PRO A 157 -2.84 3.90 -6.03
CA PRO A 157 -3.63 4.43 -7.13
C PRO A 157 -3.51 5.96 -7.25
N PHE A 158 -3.48 6.67 -6.11
CA PHE A 158 -3.32 8.13 -6.07
C PHE A 158 -1.93 8.54 -6.55
N VAL A 159 -0.89 7.80 -6.15
CA VAL A 159 0.49 8.04 -6.58
C VAL A 159 0.60 7.87 -8.10
N LEU A 160 0.08 6.79 -8.66
CA LEU A 160 0.11 6.52 -10.10
C LEU A 160 -0.59 7.61 -10.91
N ILE A 161 -1.75 8.09 -10.46
CA ILE A 161 -2.45 9.21 -11.11
C ILE A 161 -1.61 10.49 -11.02
N GLY A 162 -1.06 10.79 -9.85
CA GLY A 162 -0.21 11.96 -9.64
C GLY A 162 0.99 11.99 -10.59
N GLU A 163 1.71 10.88 -10.70
CA GLU A 163 2.83 10.74 -11.63
C GLU A 163 2.41 10.98 -13.09
N VAL A 164 1.30 10.38 -13.52
CA VAL A 164 0.76 10.53 -14.88
C VAL A 164 0.36 11.97 -15.17
N GLU A 165 -0.37 12.62 -14.25
CA GLU A 165 -0.88 13.99 -14.43
C GLU A 165 0.27 15.01 -14.44
N LEU A 166 1.24 14.88 -13.53
CA LEU A 166 2.41 15.74 -13.51
C LEU A 166 3.28 15.55 -14.75
N ALA A 167 3.49 14.31 -15.20
CA ALA A 167 4.21 14.02 -16.44
C ALA A 167 3.48 14.58 -17.67
N LEU A 168 2.14 14.49 -17.73
CA LEU A 168 1.33 15.08 -18.79
C LEU A 168 1.56 16.59 -18.87
N ARG A 169 1.46 17.29 -17.72
CA ARG A 169 1.69 18.74 -17.65
C ARG A 169 3.11 19.09 -18.11
N ALA A 170 4.12 18.36 -17.63
CA ALA A 170 5.51 18.59 -18.05
C ALA A 170 5.69 18.44 -19.57
N LEU A 171 5.14 17.38 -20.18
CA LEU A 171 5.17 17.19 -21.62
C LEU A 171 4.46 18.30 -22.38
N MET A 172 3.32 18.80 -21.88
CA MET A 172 2.60 19.93 -22.48
C MET A 172 3.44 21.22 -22.41
N THR A 173 4.09 21.50 -21.29
CA THR A 173 4.99 22.67 -21.14
C THR A 173 6.16 22.63 -22.11
N ILE A 174 6.70 21.44 -22.40
CA ILE A 174 7.76 21.29 -23.40
C ILE A 174 7.21 21.48 -24.82
N ALA A 175 5.97 21.04 -25.07
CA ALA A 175 5.37 21.07 -26.41
C ALA A 175 4.91 22.46 -26.86
N VAL A 176 4.45 23.30 -25.92
CA VAL A 176 3.89 24.62 -26.22
C VAL A 176 4.34 25.67 -25.22
N ASN A 177 4.64 26.87 -25.72
CA ASN A 177 4.91 28.04 -24.87
C ASN A 177 3.61 28.58 -24.22
N PRO A 178 3.69 29.47 -23.22
CA PRO A 178 2.51 29.98 -22.52
C PRO A 178 1.46 30.65 -23.43
N GLU A 179 1.89 31.40 -24.44
CA GLU A 179 1.00 32.06 -25.40
C GLU A 179 0.23 31.04 -26.25
N THR A 180 0.93 30.02 -26.77
CA THR A 180 0.32 28.95 -27.56
C THR A 180 -0.61 28.10 -26.70
N LEU A 181 -0.25 27.85 -25.44
CA LEU A 181 -1.11 27.16 -24.49
C LEU A 181 -2.40 27.94 -24.24
N ALA A 182 -2.32 29.25 -24.01
CA ALA A 182 -3.49 30.09 -23.84
C ALA A 182 -4.37 30.05 -25.09
N ALA A 183 -3.81 30.16 -26.29
CA ALA A 183 -4.56 30.05 -27.54
C ALA A 183 -5.23 28.66 -27.70
N CYS A 184 -4.56 27.58 -27.29
CA CYS A 184 -5.15 26.25 -27.26
C CYS A 184 -6.32 26.17 -26.26
N ALA A 185 -6.17 26.75 -25.07
CA ALA A 185 -7.22 26.78 -24.05
C ALA A 185 -8.47 27.52 -24.55
N HIS A 186 -8.30 28.70 -25.15
CA HIS A 186 -9.41 29.48 -25.72
C HIS A 186 -10.19 28.73 -26.78
N GLU A 187 -9.52 28.03 -27.68
CA GLU A 187 -10.21 27.30 -28.74
C GLU A 187 -10.82 25.97 -28.29
N CYS A 188 -10.14 25.26 -27.39
CA CYS A 188 -10.54 23.90 -27.02
C CYS A 188 -11.49 23.86 -25.82
N LEU A 189 -11.54 24.91 -25.00
CA LEU A 189 -12.26 24.92 -23.73
C LEU A 189 -13.37 25.98 -23.65
N LYS A 190 -13.62 26.75 -24.72
CA LYS A 190 -14.65 27.80 -24.77
C LYS A 190 -16.07 27.35 -24.42
N ASP A 191 -16.41 26.08 -24.68
CA ASP A 191 -17.74 25.55 -24.38
C ASP A 191 -17.91 25.25 -22.88
N LYS A 192 -16.81 25.21 -22.12
CA LYS A 192 -16.77 24.90 -20.69
C LYS A 192 -16.50 26.13 -19.81
N TYR A 193 -15.78 27.13 -20.33
CA TYR A 193 -15.34 28.30 -19.58
C TYR A 193 -15.67 29.59 -20.32
N ASP A 194 -16.17 30.59 -19.58
CA ASP A 194 -16.27 31.96 -20.06
C ASP A 194 -14.88 32.62 -20.13
N ALA A 195 -14.76 33.69 -20.93
CA ALA A 195 -13.49 34.36 -21.20
C ALA A 195 -12.77 34.84 -19.92
N GLU A 196 -13.53 35.29 -18.91
CA GLU A 196 -12.98 35.77 -17.62
C GLU A 196 -12.45 34.64 -16.73
N SER A 197 -13.02 33.43 -16.86
CA SER A 197 -12.69 32.27 -16.01
C SER A 197 -11.68 31.32 -16.66
N MET A 198 -11.17 31.67 -17.83
CA MET A 198 -10.43 30.75 -18.67
C MET A 198 -9.07 30.39 -18.07
N PRO A 199 -8.80 29.09 -17.83
CA PRO A 199 -7.50 28.70 -17.32
C PRO A 199 -6.45 28.79 -18.44
N THR A 200 -5.48 29.68 -18.28
CA THR A 200 -4.33 29.82 -19.19
C THR A 200 -3.07 29.12 -18.70
N GLU A 201 -3.09 28.62 -17.47
CA GLU A 201 -1.98 27.91 -16.82
C GLU A 201 -2.37 26.46 -16.53
N LEU A 202 -1.46 25.52 -16.80
CA LEU A 202 -1.74 24.08 -16.68
C LEU A 202 -2.21 23.68 -15.28
N HIS A 203 -1.67 24.27 -14.21
CA HIS A 203 -2.05 23.89 -12.85
C HIS A 203 -3.48 24.34 -12.46
N LYS A 204 -4.07 25.28 -13.20
CA LYS A 204 -5.46 25.75 -13.03
C LYS A 204 -6.47 24.93 -13.85
N MET A 205 -5.98 24.03 -14.71
CA MET A 205 -6.80 23.18 -15.56
C MET A 205 -7.14 21.86 -14.86
N SER A 206 -8.29 21.28 -15.19
CA SER A 206 -8.65 19.92 -14.81
C SER A 206 -8.01 18.89 -15.73
N PHE A 207 -7.95 17.63 -15.29
CA PHE A 207 -7.43 16.53 -16.12
C PHE A 207 -8.14 16.43 -17.48
N ASN A 208 -9.46 16.67 -17.51
CA ASN A 208 -10.24 16.63 -18.75
C ASN A 208 -9.86 17.76 -19.72
N ASP A 209 -9.40 18.90 -19.23
CA ASP A 209 -8.99 20.02 -20.08
C ASP A 209 -7.71 19.69 -20.84
N TYR A 210 -6.77 18.97 -20.20
CA TYR A 210 -5.60 18.42 -20.90
C TYR A 210 -6.00 17.49 -22.04
N ILE A 211 -7.02 16.64 -21.80
CA ILE A 211 -7.53 15.71 -22.83
C ILE A 211 -8.11 16.47 -24.01
N GLN A 212 -8.88 17.54 -23.77
CA GLN A 212 -9.44 18.35 -24.86
C GLN A 212 -8.34 19.02 -25.68
N ILE A 213 -7.34 19.61 -25.01
CA ILE A 213 -6.23 20.31 -25.69
C ILE A 213 -5.37 19.32 -26.48
N VAL A 214 -4.88 18.25 -25.83
CA VAL A 214 -4.01 17.25 -26.48
C VAL A 214 -4.79 16.44 -27.52
N GLY A 215 -6.09 16.27 -27.33
CA GLY A 215 -6.98 15.51 -28.21
C GLY A 215 -7.54 16.30 -29.39
N ASP A 216 -7.38 17.63 -29.44
CA ASP A 216 -7.88 18.46 -30.53
C ASP A 216 -7.07 18.23 -31.82
N GLY A 217 -7.77 18.04 -32.94
CA GLY A 217 -7.14 17.72 -34.22
C GLY A 217 -6.30 18.86 -34.81
N ARG A 218 -6.70 20.12 -34.57
CA ARG A 218 -6.03 21.31 -35.07
C ARG A 218 -4.77 21.61 -34.26
N ARG A 219 -4.75 21.25 -32.97
CA ARG A 219 -3.61 21.47 -32.06
C ARG A 219 -2.68 20.25 -31.92
N TRP A 220 -3.11 19.06 -32.34
CA TRP A 220 -2.31 17.85 -32.34
C TRP A 220 -0.88 17.99 -32.90
N PRO A 221 -0.60 18.78 -33.96
CA PRO A 221 0.76 18.94 -34.46
C PRO A 221 1.79 19.38 -33.40
N HIS A 222 1.39 20.14 -32.37
CA HIS A 222 2.27 20.52 -31.27
C HIS A 222 2.64 19.34 -30.36
N PHE A 223 1.70 18.41 -30.15
CA PHE A 223 1.84 17.30 -29.20
C PHE A 223 2.33 16.01 -29.86
N ALA A 224 2.11 15.84 -31.16
CA ALA A 224 2.50 14.65 -31.92
C ALA A 224 3.98 14.25 -31.75
N PRO A 225 4.97 15.18 -31.71
CA PRO A 225 6.36 14.80 -31.47
C PRO A 225 6.58 14.09 -30.13
N PHE A 226 5.88 14.52 -29.08
CA PHE A 226 6.10 14.05 -27.70
C PHE A 226 5.31 12.78 -27.38
N PHE A 227 4.07 12.70 -27.83
CA PHE A 227 3.21 11.55 -27.58
C PHE A 227 3.40 10.45 -28.63
N GLY A 228 3.82 10.79 -29.84
CA GLY A 228 3.90 9.88 -30.97
C GLY A 228 2.56 9.19 -31.27
N GLY A 229 2.60 8.15 -32.11
CA GLY A 229 1.41 7.38 -32.46
C GLY A 229 0.31 8.24 -33.10
N SER A 230 -0.95 7.85 -32.90
CA SER A 230 -2.11 8.57 -33.44
C SER A 230 -2.87 9.32 -32.35
N ARG A 231 -3.37 10.52 -32.70
CA ARG A 231 -4.23 11.35 -31.83
C ARG A 231 -5.37 10.56 -31.18
N PRO A 232 -6.16 9.73 -31.90
CA PRO A 232 -7.26 8.98 -31.29
C PRO A 232 -6.78 8.00 -30.22
N ARG A 233 -5.60 7.38 -30.42
CA ARG A 233 -5.05 6.40 -29.48
C ARG A 233 -4.53 7.08 -28.21
N THR A 234 -3.87 8.22 -28.34
CA THR A 234 -3.44 9.05 -27.19
C THR A 234 -4.65 9.56 -26.42
N ARG A 235 -5.66 10.09 -27.11
CA ARG A 235 -6.90 10.56 -26.50
C ARG A 235 -7.61 9.45 -25.72
N ALA A 236 -7.80 8.27 -26.34
CA ALA A 236 -8.46 7.14 -25.71
C ALA A 236 -7.74 6.68 -24.42
N LYS A 237 -6.39 6.71 -24.41
CA LYS A 237 -5.60 6.40 -23.21
C LYS A 237 -5.85 7.40 -22.08
N LEU A 238 -5.86 8.68 -22.39
CA LEU A 238 -6.13 9.72 -21.39
C LEU A 238 -7.59 9.69 -20.90
N GLU A 239 -8.55 9.37 -21.77
CA GLU A 239 -9.96 9.21 -21.38
C GLU A 239 -10.14 8.01 -20.42
N GLN A 240 -9.49 6.87 -20.71
CA GLN A 240 -9.47 5.72 -19.80
C GLN A 240 -8.90 6.11 -18.42
N LEU A 241 -7.79 6.86 -18.39
CA LEU A 241 -7.19 7.37 -17.15
C LEU A 241 -8.14 8.29 -16.38
N ARG A 242 -8.84 9.21 -17.07
CA ARG A 242 -9.82 10.11 -16.46
C ARG A 242 -10.93 9.33 -15.77
N ASP A 243 -11.43 8.29 -16.42
CA ASP A 243 -12.56 7.53 -15.91
C ASP A 243 -12.17 6.79 -14.62
N ILE A 244 -10.99 6.15 -14.58
CA ILE A 244 -10.47 5.50 -13.36
C ILE A 244 -10.16 6.55 -12.27
N ARG A 245 -9.53 7.68 -12.64
CA ARG A 245 -9.28 8.81 -11.74
C ARG A 245 -10.57 9.28 -11.08
N ASN A 246 -11.65 9.42 -11.83
CA ASN A 246 -12.92 9.89 -11.31
C ASN A 246 -13.55 8.89 -10.34
N VAL A 247 -13.35 7.58 -10.52
CA VAL A 247 -13.75 6.57 -9.52
C VAL A 247 -13.02 6.81 -8.20
N ILE A 248 -11.69 6.99 -8.26
CA ILE A 248 -10.82 7.16 -7.09
C ILE A 248 -11.10 8.49 -6.36
N PHE A 249 -11.03 9.62 -7.07
CA PHE A 249 -11.14 10.95 -6.45
C PHE A 249 -12.56 11.31 -5.97
N HIS A 250 -13.59 10.62 -6.49
CA HIS A 250 -14.95 10.75 -5.98
C HIS A 250 -15.34 9.63 -5.02
N PHE A 251 -14.38 8.78 -4.60
CA PHE A 251 -14.60 7.66 -3.68
C PHE A 251 -15.82 6.80 -4.04
N ARG A 252 -16.04 6.57 -5.34
CA ARG A 252 -17.27 5.90 -5.82
C ARG A 252 -17.31 4.42 -5.43
N ARG A 253 -16.15 3.77 -5.49
CA ARG A 253 -15.91 2.37 -5.13
C ARG A 253 -14.41 2.09 -5.11
N GLU A 254 -14.03 0.92 -4.62
CA GLU A 254 -12.70 0.37 -4.85
C GLU A 254 -12.46 0.11 -6.34
N ILE A 255 -11.23 0.32 -6.78
CA ILE A 255 -10.82 -0.02 -8.13
C ILE A 255 -10.55 -1.51 -8.26
N THR A 256 -10.87 -2.05 -9.43
CA THR A 256 -10.59 -3.45 -9.77
C THR A 256 -9.11 -3.66 -10.06
N VAL A 257 -8.67 -4.92 -10.03
CA VAL A 257 -7.29 -5.30 -10.40
C VAL A 257 -6.97 -4.85 -11.84
N ASP A 258 -7.91 -4.98 -12.77
CA ASP A 258 -7.73 -4.58 -14.17
C ASP A 258 -7.61 -3.06 -14.33
N GLU A 259 -8.35 -2.28 -13.54
CA GLU A 259 -8.22 -0.82 -13.50
C GLU A 259 -6.88 -0.40 -12.92
N TYR A 260 -6.40 -1.07 -11.86
CA TYR A 260 -5.07 -0.84 -11.32
C TYR A 260 -3.98 -1.14 -12.35
N GLN A 261 -4.06 -2.29 -13.04
CA GLN A 261 -3.14 -2.64 -14.11
C GLN A 261 -3.19 -1.64 -15.27
N SER A 262 -4.37 -1.09 -15.57
CA SER A 262 -4.55 -0.03 -16.56
C SER A 262 -3.87 1.28 -16.13
N LEU A 263 -3.96 1.67 -14.86
CA LEU A 263 -3.22 2.82 -14.32
C LEU A 263 -1.71 2.61 -14.45
N ALA A 264 -1.20 1.47 -13.99
CA ALA A 264 0.23 1.15 -14.07
C ALA A 264 0.75 1.15 -15.53
N SER A 265 0.00 0.54 -16.45
CA SER A 265 0.34 0.50 -17.88
C SER A 265 0.38 1.89 -18.52
N ASN A 266 -0.55 2.77 -18.13
CA ASN A 266 -0.58 4.15 -18.61
C ASN A 266 0.54 4.99 -17.98
N ARG A 267 0.88 4.76 -16.71
CA ARG A 267 2.05 5.37 -16.05
C ARG A 267 3.35 4.99 -16.76
N ASP A 268 3.54 3.72 -17.09
CA ASP A 268 4.72 3.27 -17.82
C ASP A 268 4.76 3.83 -19.25
N TRP A 269 3.60 3.97 -19.89
CA TRP A 269 3.51 4.67 -21.17
C TRP A 269 3.96 6.14 -21.03
N MET A 270 3.50 6.87 -20.01
CA MET A 270 3.92 8.26 -19.77
C MET A 270 5.40 8.37 -19.46
N LEU A 271 5.95 7.48 -18.63
CA LEU A 271 7.38 7.45 -18.34
C LEU A 271 8.21 7.26 -19.61
N ARG A 272 7.79 6.39 -20.53
CA ARG A 272 8.46 6.24 -21.82
C ARG A 272 8.42 7.53 -22.65
N LYS A 273 7.29 8.26 -22.65
CA LYS A 273 7.18 9.55 -23.36
C LYS A 273 8.07 10.62 -22.77
N ALA A 274 8.10 10.74 -21.45
CA ALA A 274 8.99 11.66 -20.74
C ALA A 274 10.47 11.40 -21.09
N ARG A 275 10.92 10.14 -20.99
CA ARG A 275 12.29 9.76 -21.35
C ARG A 275 12.66 10.09 -22.80
N THR A 276 11.75 9.83 -23.75
CA THR A 276 11.99 10.18 -25.16
C THR A 276 12.06 11.69 -25.37
N ALA A 277 11.22 12.48 -24.69
CA ALA A 277 11.25 13.93 -24.77
C ALA A 277 12.57 14.50 -24.24
N GLU A 278 13.03 14.03 -23.08
CA GLU A 278 14.31 14.43 -22.48
C GLU A 278 15.50 14.08 -23.37
N ALA A 279 15.50 12.87 -23.97
CA ALA A 279 16.58 12.46 -24.87
C ALA A 279 16.71 13.38 -26.08
N ARG A 280 15.59 13.73 -26.73
CA ARG A 280 15.57 14.63 -27.89
C ARG A 280 15.99 16.07 -27.55
N GLN A 281 15.64 16.55 -26.35
CA GLN A 281 16.10 17.86 -25.90
C GLN A 281 17.63 17.91 -25.74
N ARG A 282 18.25 16.81 -25.27
CA ARG A 282 19.72 16.73 -25.14
C ARG A 282 20.41 16.66 -26.50
N GLU A 283 19.84 15.95 -27.47
CA GLU A 283 20.37 15.90 -28.84
C GLU A 283 20.32 17.27 -29.54
N GLY A 284 19.27 18.06 -29.32
CA GLY A 284 19.14 19.40 -29.90
C GLY A 284 20.00 20.49 -29.25
N GLN A 285 20.67 20.18 -28.14
CA GLN A 285 21.59 21.09 -27.43
C GLN A 285 23.07 20.80 -27.71
N GLN A 286 23.37 19.72 -28.44
CA GLN A 286 24.72 19.36 -28.93
C GLN A 286 24.91 19.84 -30.36
#